data_AF-A0A9E3V2H0-F1
#
_entry.id   AF-A0A9E3V2H0-F1
#
_cell.length_a   1.000
_cell.length_b   1.000
_cell.length_c   1.000
_cell.angle_alpha   90.00
_cell.angle_beta   90.00
_cell.angle_gamma   90.00
#
_symmetry.space_group_name_H-M   'P 1'
#
loop_
_entity.id
_entity.type
_entity.pdbx_description
1 polymer ?
#
loop_
_entity_poly.entity_id
_entity_poly.type
_entity_poly.pdbx_seq_one_letter_code
_entity_poly.pdbx_strand_id
1 'polypeptide(L)' 'MSTTIFDHICELARTPPPQEKLRLVDELVHQLLHEPAAPAKKPFRSLRGALADLGPAPSAEEIDEARREAWTNFPREDI' A
#
# COMPACT_ATOMS: atom_id res chain seq x y z
N MET A 1 -16.21 30.23 1.01
CA MET A 1 -14.77 29.88 0.85
C MET A 1 -14.47 28.84 1.89
N SER A 2 -14.07 27.63 1.49
CA SER A 2 -13.81 26.55 2.43
C SER A 2 -12.48 26.80 3.14
N THR A 3 -12.54 27.22 4.41
CA THR A 3 -11.35 27.42 5.25
C THR A 3 -10.58 26.10 5.33
N THR A 4 -9.31 26.12 4.96
CA THR A 4 -8.48 24.92 5.05
C THR A 4 -8.14 24.65 6.52
N ILE A 5 -7.82 23.39 6.85
CA ILE A 5 -7.35 23.03 8.19
C ILE A 5 -6.12 23.87 8.58
N PHE A 6 -5.26 24.16 7.60
CA PHE A 6 -4.08 24.99 7.79
C PHE A 6 -4.45 26.41 8.23
N ASP A 7 -5.36 27.06 7.52
CA ASP A 7 -5.80 28.43 7.85
C ASP A 7 -6.38 28.49 9.26
N HIS A 8 -7.17 27.48 9.64
CA HIS A 8 -7.75 27.39 10.97
C HIS A 8 -6.70 27.22 12.09
N ILE A 9 -5.69 26.37 11.87
CA ILE A 9 -4.57 26.21 12.81
C ILE A 9 -3.80 27.53 12.95
N CYS A 10 -3.57 28.25 11.84
CA CYS A 10 -2.90 29.55 11.87
C CYS A 10 -3.70 30.61 12.65
N GLU A 11 -5.03 30.59 12.55
CA GLU A 11 -5.88 31.46 13.37
C GLU A 11 -5.78 31.11 14.86
N LEU A 12 -5.89 29.83 15.22
CA LEU A 12 -5.78 29.38 16.60
C LEU A 12 -4.41 29.68 17.22
N ALA A 13 -3.33 29.53 16.44
CA ALA A 13 -1.97 29.81 16.90
C ALA A 13 -1.71 31.30 17.18
N ARG A 14 -2.58 32.22 16.74
CA ARG A 14 -2.46 33.67 17.02
C ARG A 14 -3.02 34.08 18.38
N THR A 15 -3.91 33.29 18.97
CA THR A 15 -4.62 33.61 20.23
C THR A 15 -3.75 33.54 21.51
N PRO A 16 -2.84 32.57 21.68
CA PRO A 16 -2.06 32.42 22.92
C PRO A 16 -1.03 33.54 23.17
N PRO A 17 -0.55 33.70 24.43
CA PRO A 17 0.54 34.63 24.76
C PRO A 17 1.88 34.19 24.12
N PRO A 18 2.87 35.11 24.00
CA PRO A 18 4.13 34.85 23.30
C PRO A 18 4.89 33.59 23.80
N GLN A 19 4.88 33.33 25.09
CA GLN A 19 5.58 32.18 25.70
C GLN A 19 4.97 30.85 25.25
N GLU A 20 3.64 30.78 25.14
CA GLU A 20 2.95 29.57 24.68
C GLU A 20 3.12 29.35 23.18
N LYS A 21 3.19 30.42 22.38
CA LYS A 21 3.53 30.34 20.96
C LYS A 21 4.92 29.77 20.74
N LEU A 22 5.91 30.19 21.54
CA LEU A 22 7.26 29.65 21.48
C LEU A 22 7.30 28.17 21.84
N ARG A 23 6.58 27.77 22.90
CA ARG A 23 6.45 26.35 23.27
C ARG A 23 5.80 25.51 22.17
N LEU A 24 4.77 26.05 21.50
CA LEU A 24 4.12 25.39 20.38
C LEU A 24 5.09 25.19 19.21
N VAL A 25 5.89 26.21 18.87
CA VAL A 25 6.90 26.12 17.80
C VAL A 25 7.97 25.08 18.16
N ASP A 26 8.46 25.08 19.40
CA ASP A 26 9.47 24.12 19.86
C ASP A 26 8.98 22.67 19.76
N GLU A 27 7.74 22.40 20.21
CA GLU A 27 7.10 21.09 20.10
C GLU A 27 6.92 20.66 18.63
N LEU A 28 6.46 21.55 17.76
CA LEU A 28 6.28 21.24 16.34
C LEU A 28 7.61 20.98 15.63
N VAL A 29 8.65 21.77 15.93
CA VAL A 29 9.99 21.54 15.40
C VAL A 29 10.53 20.20 15.88
N HIS A 30 10.38 19.89 17.17
CA HIS A 30 10.78 18.60 17.73
C HIS A 30 10.07 17.44 17.00
N GLN A 31 8.75 17.54 16.80
CA GLN A 31 7.98 16.54 16.07
C GLN A 31 8.46 16.40 14.62
N LEU A 32 8.65 17.49 13.88
CA LEU A 32 9.10 17.44 12.49
C LEU A 32 10.51 16.83 12.32
N LEU A 33 11.41 17.06 13.29
CA LEU A 33 12.76 16.49 13.28
C LEU A 33 12.78 15.00 13.60
N HIS A 34 11.80 14.51 14.37
CA HIS A 34 11.71 13.12 14.80
C HIS A 34 10.62 12.32 14.08
N GLU A 35 9.82 12.96 13.23
CA GLU A 35 8.83 12.30 12.41
C GLU A 35 9.57 11.39 11.43
N PRO A 36 9.39 10.05 11.52
CA PRO A 36 10.01 9.16 10.57
C PRO A 36 9.49 9.54 9.20
N ALA A 37 10.39 9.86 8.27
CA ALA A 37 10.02 10.11 6.89
C ALA A 37 9.03 9.02 6.46
N ALA A 38 7.84 9.42 6.01
CA ALA A 38 6.81 8.48 5.59
C ALA A 38 7.49 7.41 4.74
N PRO A 39 7.33 6.10 5.07
CA PRO A 39 8.13 5.07 4.41
C PRO A 39 7.92 5.23 2.93
N ALA A 40 8.97 5.68 2.23
CA ALA A 40 8.91 5.87 0.79
C ALA A 40 8.35 4.58 0.22
N LYS A 41 7.23 4.65 -0.50
CA LYS A 41 6.56 3.46 -1.03
C LYS A 41 7.59 2.71 -1.87
N LYS A 42 8.18 1.66 -1.28
CA LYS A 42 9.17 0.87 -1.99
C LYS A 42 8.45 0.30 -3.21
N PRO A 43 9.01 0.43 -4.42
CA PRO A 43 8.42 -0.22 -5.57
C PRO A 43 8.30 -1.71 -5.25
N PHE A 44 7.17 -2.29 -5.60
CA PHE A 44 6.99 -3.73 -5.47
C PHE A 44 8.09 -4.45 -6.26
N ARG A 45 8.50 -5.62 -5.78
CA ARG A 45 9.39 -6.49 -6.57
C ARG A 45 8.70 -6.84 -7.88
N SER A 46 9.46 -6.83 -8.97
CA SER A 46 8.97 -7.28 -10.28
C SER A 46 8.54 -8.75 -10.20
N LEU A 47 7.40 -9.09 -10.81
CA LEU A 47 6.96 -10.48 -10.98
C LEU A 47 7.66 -11.18 -12.16
N ARG A 48 8.45 -10.46 -12.94
CA ARG A 48 9.18 -11.03 -14.07
C ARG A 48 10.17 -12.08 -13.56
N GLY A 49 10.02 -13.32 -14.02
CA GLY A 49 10.87 -14.45 -13.62
C GLY A 49 10.46 -15.12 -12.30
N ALA A 50 9.34 -14.73 -11.69
CA ALA A 50 8.85 -15.33 -10.45
C ALA A 50 8.54 -16.84 -10.56
N LEU A 51 8.38 -17.35 -11.79
CA LEU A 51 8.10 -18.76 -12.10
C LEU A 51 9.21 -19.41 -12.94
N ALA A 52 10.39 -18.80 -13.03
CA ALA A 52 11.46 -19.29 -13.90
C ALA A 52 12.00 -20.66 -13.48
N ASP A 53 11.84 -21.01 -12.21
CA ASP A 53 12.18 -22.30 -11.61
C ASP A 53 11.20 -23.42 -12.01
N LEU A 54 9.98 -23.09 -12.43
CA LEU A 54 9.00 -24.06 -12.92
C LEU A 54 9.30 -24.57 -14.34
N GLY A 55 10.31 -24.01 -15.00
CA GLY A 55 10.70 -24.40 -16.35
C GLY A 55 9.78 -23.83 -17.43
N PRO A 56 9.78 -24.42 -18.64
CA PRO A 56 8.91 -23.96 -19.72
C PRO A 56 7.43 -24.19 -19.37
N ALA A 57 6.57 -23.29 -19.86
CA ALA A 57 5.14 -23.49 -19.76
C ALA A 57 4.71 -24.76 -20.52
N PRO A 58 3.74 -25.53 -20.00
CA PRO A 58 3.21 -26.68 -20.69
C PRO A 58 2.57 -26.27 -22.02
N SER A 59 2.61 -27.19 -22.98
CA SER A 59 1.92 -27.06 -24.26
C SER A 59 0.40 -27.09 -24.10
N ALA A 60 -0.31 -26.62 -25.12
CA ALA A 60 -1.78 -26.67 -25.12
C ALA A 60 -2.31 -28.10 -24.99
N GLU A 61 -1.65 -29.07 -25.64
CA GLU A 61 -2.02 -30.49 -25.59
C GLU A 61 -1.86 -31.07 -24.18
N GLU A 62 -0.75 -30.76 -23.50
CA GLU A 62 -0.51 -31.18 -22.10
C GLU A 62 -1.54 -30.55 -21.15
N ILE A 63 -1.92 -29.30 -21.36
CA ILE A 63 -2.96 -28.63 -20.56
C ILE A 63 -4.33 -29.30 -20.77
N ASP A 64 -4.68 -29.64 -22.01
CA ASP A 64 -5.97 -30.26 -22.32
C ASP A 64 -6.06 -31.70 -21.81
N GLU A 65 -4.96 -32.47 -21.86
CA GLU A 65 -4.90 -33.80 -21.23
C GLU A 65 -5.02 -33.69 -19.71
N ALA A 66 -4.22 -32.85 -19.05
CA ALA A 66 -4.30 -32.66 -17.60
C ALA A 66 -5.70 -32.22 -17.15
N ARG A 67 -6.39 -31.38 -17.95
CA ARG A 67 -7.79 -31.02 -17.71
C ARG A 67 -8.71 -32.24 -17.81
N ARG A 68 -8.58 -33.06 -18.85
CA ARG A 68 -9.38 -34.30 -19.00
C ARG A 68 -9.15 -35.24 -17.84
N GLU A 69 -7.90 -35.52 -17.48
CA GLU A 69 -7.54 -36.39 -16.36
C GLU A 69 -8.14 -35.90 -15.04
N ALA A 70 -7.95 -34.62 -14.71
CA ALA A 70 -8.48 -34.04 -13.47
C ALA A 70 -10.01 -34.11 -13.38
N TRP A 71 -10.70 -34.03 -14.52
CA TRP A 71 -12.17 -34.03 -14.59
C TRP A 71 -12.78 -35.40 -14.89
N THR A 72 -11.98 -36.45 -15.13
CA THR A 72 -12.46 -37.79 -15.47
C THR A 72 -13.27 -38.41 -14.33
N ASN A 73 -12.88 -38.16 -13.08
CA ASN A 73 -13.56 -38.67 -11.89
C ASN A 73 -14.45 -37.62 -11.20
N PHE A 74 -14.69 -36.48 -11.85
CA PHE A 74 -15.56 -35.47 -11.28
C PHE A 74 -17.02 -35.97 -11.35
N PRO A 75 -17.75 -36.05 -10.23
CA PRO A 75 -19.11 -36.58 -10.23
C PRO A 75 -19.97 -35.72 -11.15
N ARG A 76 -20.52 -36.36 -12.18
CA ARG A 76 -21.56 -35.79 -13.03
C ARG A 76 -22.86 -36.33 -12.47
N GLU A 77 -23.56 -35.50 -11.71
CA GLU A 77 -24.97 -35.79 -11.46
C GLU A 77 -25.67 -35.76 -12.82
N ASP A 78 -26.29 -36.88 -13.21
CA ASP A 78 -27.17 -36.91 -14.36
C ASP A 78 -28.38 -36.02 -14.01
N ILE A 79 -28.37 -34.78 -14.51
CA ILE A 79 -29.50 -33.84 -14.46
C ILE A 79 -30.47 -34.18 -15.58
#